data_AF-A0ABD4SZW6-F1
#
_entry.id   AF-A0ABD4SZW6-F1
#
_cell.length_a   1.000
_cell.length_b   1.000
_cell.length_c   1.000
_cell.angle_alpha   90.00
_cell.angle_beta   90.00
_cell.angle_gamma   90.00
#
_symmetry.space_group_name_H-M   'P 1'
#
loop_
_entity.id
_entity.type
_entity.pdbx_description
1 polymer ?
#
loop_
_entity_poly.entity_id
_entity_poly.type
_entity_poly.pdbx_seq_one_letter_code
_entity_poly.pdbx_strand_id
1 'polypeptide(L)'
;MECLIPPSSRNAVLATVELSPVDEQYLRHRSRYEQQRQAAALRLRRRLVHDRGIFQRRLNQGLSQSLQQDLGLRVQLDARYLKHPEFVAVFNADGQRWVLGYQRSPWGGRWYFRSPQAGKLYSCKPRQLEALLCYALGQQRSSMVPRV
;
A
#
# COMPACT_ATOMS: atom_id res chain seq x y z
N MET A 1 6.45 53.86 58.11
CA MET A 1 7.31 53.45 56.98
C MET A 1 6.43 52.70 56.01
N GLU A 2 5.88 53.41 55.01
CA GLU A 2 5.06 52.80 53.98
C GLU A 2 5.97 52.43 52.80
N CYS A 3 5.98 51.15 52.44
CA CYS A 3 6.66 50.64 51.27
C CYS A 3 5.96 51.16 50.01
N LEU A 4 6.62 52.07 49.29
CA LEU A 4 6.23 52.44 47.93
C LEU A 4 6.55 51.27 46.99
N ILE A 5 5.56 50.40 46.77
CA ILE A 5 5.55 49.44 45.68
C ILE A 5 5.30 50.24 44.40
N PRO A 6 6.21 50.28 43.41
CA PRO A 6 5.93 50.94 42.15
C PRO A 6 4.78 50.22 41.43
N PRO A 7 3.85 50.98 40.81
CA PRO A 7 2.70 50.39 40.15
C PRO A 7 3.16 49.49 39.01
N SER A 8 2.47 48.34 38.96
CA SER A 8 2.50 47.36 37.89
C SER A 8 2.56 47.99 36.50
N SER A 9 3.74 47.97 35.88
CA SER A 9 3.87 48.11 34.42
C SER A 9 3.52 46.76 33.78
N ARG A 10 2.25 46.37 33.92
CA ARG A 10 1.57 45.34 33.11
C ARG A 10 1.35 45.88 31.69
N ASN A 11 2.42 46.33 31.05
CA ASN A 11 2.47 46.39 29.61
C ASN A 11 3.43 45.29 29.21
N ALA A 12 2.90 44.06 29.22
CA ALA A 12 3.41 43.04 28.32
C ALA A 12 3.29 43.67 26.93
N VAL A 13 4.39 44.25 26.46
CA VAL A 13 4.58 44.58 25.06
C VAL A 13 4.41 43.24 24.36
N LEU A 14 3.18 42.97 23.92
CA LEU A 14 2.93 42.11 22.78
C LEU A 14 3.74 42.78 21.68
N ALA A 15 5.00 42.38 21.58
CA ALA A 15 5.79 42.63 20.39
C ALA A 15 5.01 41.95 19.28
N THR A 16 4.11 42.70 18.65
CA THR A 16 3.67 42.44 17.30
C THR A 16 4.95 42.42 16.51
N VAL A 17 5.51 41.23 16.34
CA VAL A 17 6.59 40.98 15.40
C VAL A 17 5.98 41.34 14.06
N GLU A 18 6.19 42.59 13.64
CA GLU A 18 5.86 43.03 12.29
C GLU A 18 6.73 42.19 11.37
N LEU A 19 6.11 41.18 10.77
CA LEU A 19 6.77 40.31 9.81
C LEU A 19 7.27 41.19 8.68
N SER A 20 8.55 41.03 8.31
CA SER A 20 9.06 41.68 7.12
C SER A 20 8.22 41.23 5.91
N PRO A 21 8.04 42.06 4.89
CA PRO A 21 7.45 41.62 3.62
C PRO A 21 8.10 40.35 3.06
N VAL A 22 9.39 40.12 3.36
CA VAL A 22 10.11 38.89 3.02
C VAL A 22 9.60 37.68 3.81
N ASP A 23 9.34 37.83 5.11
CA ASP A 23 8.80 36.77 5.96
C ASP A 23 7.37 36.41 5.56
N GLU A 24 6.55 37.42 5.24
CA GLU A 24 5.21 37.18 4.72
C GLU A 24 5.23 36.40 3.41
N GLN A 25 6.12 36.76 2.48
CA GLN A 25 6.26 36.05 1.21
C GLN A 25 6.74 34.61 1.43
N TYR A 26 7.72 34.40 2.31
CA TYR A 26 8.19 33.07 2.68
C TYR A 26 7.06 32.21 3.27
N LEU A 27 6.28 32.75 4.21
CA LEU A 27 5.15 32.04 4.83
C LEU A 27 4.06 31.69 3.82
N ARG A 28 3.72 32.60 2.90
CA ARG A 28 2.77 32.32 1.81
C ARG A 28 3.28 31.22 0.89
N HIS A 29 4.56 31.24 0.50
CA HIS A 29 5.17 30.20 -0.31
C HIS A 29 5.20 28.84 0.40
N ARG A 30 5.59 28.83 1.67
CA ARG A 30 5.61 27.64 2.52
C ARG A 30 4.21 27.03 2.66
N SER A 31 3.20 27.86 2.97
CA SER A 31 1.81 27.40 3.07
C SER A 31 1.32 26.81 1.75
N ARG A 32 1.62 27.42 0.61
CA ARG A 32 1.27 26.88 -0.72
C ARG A 32 1.94 25.53 -0.97
N TYR A 33 3.23 25.41 -0.65
CA TYR A 33 3.97 24.16 -0.80
C TYR A 33 3.39 23.05 0.09
N GLU A 34 3.10 23.35 1.36
CA GLU A 34 2.49 22.39 2.28
C GLU A 34 1.09 21.94 1.80
N GLN A 35 0.27 22.87 1.33
CA GLN A 35 -1.04 22.56 0.73
C GLN A 35 -0.91 21.67 -0.51
N GLN A 36 0.03 21.96 -1.41
CA GLN A 36 0.28 21.14 -2.60
C GLN A 36 0.76 19.73 -2.22
N ARG A 37 1.66 19.62 -1.24
CA ARG A 37 2.16 18.34 -0.71
C ARG A 37 1.02 17.52 -0.09
N GLN A 38 0.17 18.15 0.72
CA GLN A 38 -1.00 17.49 1.32
C GLN A 38 -2.00 17.03 0.24
N ALA A 39 -2.29 17.88 -0.74
CA ALA A 39 -3.17 17.53 -1.85
C ALA A 39 -2.62 16.35 -2.68
N ALA A 40 -1.31 16.33 -2.94
CA ALA A 40 -0.65 15.21 -3.62
C ALA A 40 -0.75 13.90 -2.81
N ALA A 41 -0.51 13.96 -1.50
CA ALA A 41 -0.66 12.80 -0.62
C ALA A 41 -2.10 12.26 -0.59
N LEU A 42 -3.10 13.15 -0.54
CA LEU A 42 -4.52 12.77 -0.60
C LEU A 42 -4.88 12.11 -1.93
N ARG A 43 -4.41 12.66 -3.06
CA ARG A 43 -4.60 12.06 -4.40
C ARG A 43 -4.01 10.66 -4.47
N LEU A 44 -2.77 10.48 -3.97
CA LEU A 44 -2.12 9.18 -3.91
C LEU A 44 -2.91 8.18 -3.06
N ARG A 45 -3.36 8.59 -1.87
CA ARG A 45 -4.17 7.74 -0.99
C ARG A 45 -5.47 7.28 -1.65
N ARG A 46 -6.20 8.21 -2.28
CA ARG A 46 -7.45 7.88 -3.01
C ARG A 46 -7.18 6.89 -4.15
N ARG A 47 -6.10 7.10 -4.90
CA ARG A 47 -5.66 6.18 -5.96
C ARG A 47 -5.36 4.78 -5.41
N LEU A 48 -4.60 4.68 -4.32
CA LEU A 48 -4.28 3.38 -3.70
C LEU A 48 -5.53 2.63 -3.21
N VAL A 49 -6.50 3.34 -2.61
CA VAL A 49 -7.77 2.72 -2.20
C VAL A 49 -8.54 2.18 -3.41
N HIS A 50 -8.62 2.97 -4.48
CA HIS A 50 -9.27 2.56 -5.72
C HIS A 50 -8.57 1.34 -6.35
N ASP A 51 -7.24 1.38 -6.47
CA ASP A 51 -6.45 0.32 -7.07
C ASP A 51 -6.52 -0.98 -6.24
N ARG A 52 -6.56 -0.88 -4.90
CA ARG A 52 -6.84 -2.00 -4.00
C ARG A 52 -8.21 -2.61 -4.27
N GLY A 53 -9.24 -1.78 -4.42
CA GLY A 53 -10.61 -2.22 -4.72
C GLY A 53 -10.70 -2.94 -6.06
N ILE A 54 -10.00 -2.44 -7.09
CA ILE A 54 -9.90 -3.12 -8.38
C ILE A 54 -9.21 -4.47 -8.22
N PHE A 55 -8.07 -4.52 -7.52
CA PHE A 55 -7.34 -5.75 -7.31
C PHE A 55 -8.18 -6.80 -6.59
N GLN A 56 -8.84 -6.43 -5.49
CA GLN A 56 -9.75 -7.31 -4.75
C GLN A 56 -10.89 -7.82 -5.63
N ARG A 57 -11.49 -6.96 -6.46
CA ARG A 57 -12.55 -7.37 -7.38
C ARG A 57 -12.04 -8.40 -8.39
N ARG A 58 -10.84 -8.22 -8.93
CA ARG A 58 -10.22 -9.19 -9.83
C ARG A 58 -9.94 -10.50 -9.13
N LEU A 59 -9.45 -10.45 -7.89
CA LEU A 59 -9.19 -11.64 -7.07
C LEU A 59 -10.47 -12.45 -6.90
N ASN A 60 -11.57 -11.80 -6.51
CA ASN A 60 -12.88 -12.41 -6.34
C ASN A 60 -13.48 -12.97 -7.64
N GLN A 61 -13.04 -12.48 -8.81
CA GLN A 61 -13.45 -13.03 -10.11
C GLN A 61 -12.64 -14.25 -10.53
N GLY A 62 -11.40 -14.38 -10.04
CA GLY A 62 -10.48 -15.45 -10.43
C GLY A 62 -10.33 -16.57 -9.38
N LEU A 63 -10.74 -16.32 -8.14
CA LEU A 63 -10.68 -17.26 -7.01
C LEU A 63 -11.98 -17.22 -6.21
N SER A 64 -12.51 -18.41 -5.95
CA SER A 64 -13.63 -18.65 -5.05
C SER A 64 -13.35 -18.12 -3.64
N GLN A 65 -14.39 -17.59 -2.99
CA GLN A 65 -14.27 -17.00 -1.66
C GLN A 65 -13.84 -18.04 -0.61
N SER A 66 -14.29 -19.29 -0.73
CA SER A 66 -13.88 -20.41 0.12
C SER A 66 -12.37 -20.61 0.06
N LEU A 67 -11.81 -20.76 -1.14
CA LEU A 67 -10.37 -20.96 -1.30
C LEU A 67 -9.57 -19.74 -0.78
N GLN A 68 -10.08 -18.53 -0.95
CA GLN A 68 -9.42 -17.34 -0.41
C GLN A 68 -9.35 -17.36 1.13
N GLN A 69 -10.42 -17.84 1.79
CA GLN A 69 -10.48 -18.00 3.23
C GLN A 69 -9.59 -19.14 3.72
N ASP A 70 -9.63 -20.29 3.05
CA ASP A 70 -8.84 -21.47 3.40
C ASP A 70 -7.33 -21.21 3.30
N LEU A 71 -6.91 -20.48 2.26
CA LEU A 71 -5.52 -20.06 2.11
C LEU A 71 -5.14 -18.90 3.05
N GLY A 72 -6.12 -18.23 3.67
CA GLY A 72 -5.88 -17.04 4.49
C GLY A 72 -5.23 -15.91 3.69
N LEU A 73 -5.70 -15.67 2.46
CA LEU A 73 -5.13 -14.66 1.55
C LEU A 73 -5.19 -13.26 2.16
N ARG A 74 -4.06 -12.56 2.14
CA ARG A 74 -3.93 -11.17 2.58
C ARG A 74 -3.47 -10.29 1.43
N VAL A 75 -4.26 -9.29 1.08
CA VAL A 75 -3.87 -8.26 0.11
C VAL A 75 -2.93 -7.26 0.77
N GLN A 76 -1.74 -7.08 0.18
CA GLN A 76 -0.70 -6.18 0.64
C GLN A 76 -0.24 -5.28 -0.51
N LEU A 77 0.25 -4.10 -0.18
CA LEU A 77 0.93 -3.24 -1.14
C LEU A 77 2.40 -3.70 -1.23
N ASP A 78 2.83 -4.18 -2.39
CA ASP A 78 4.24 -4.47 -2.63
C ASP A 78 4.98 -3.19 -2.98
N ALA A 79 5.66 -2.64 -1.99
CA ALA A 79 6.46 -1.43 -2.13
C ALA A 79 7.88 -1.71 -2.66
N ARG A 80 8.28 -2.96 -2.91
CA ARG A 80 9.64 -3.29 -3.39
C ARG A 80 9.92 -2.68 -4.78
N TYR A 81 8.88 -2.44 -5.56
CA TYR A 81 8.94 -1.78 -6.87
C TYR A 81 8.40 -0.35 -6.76
N LEU A 82 9.08 0.50 -5.98
CA LEU A 82 8.64 1.85 -5.60
C LEU A 82 8.19 2.76 -6.77
N LYS A 83 8.68 2.53 -8.00
CA LYS A 83 8.27 3.31 -9.17
C LYS A 83 6.78 3.10 -9.49
N HIS A 84 6.25 1.90 -9.28
CA HIS A 84 4.86 1.54 -9.49
C HIS A 84 4.41 0.54 -8.41
N PRO A 85 3.93 1.02 -7.25
CA PRO A 85 3.49 0.12 -6.19
C PRO A 85 2.28 -0.70 -6.68
N GLU A 86 2.38 -2.02 -6.56
CA GLU A 86 1.33 -2.95 -6.99
C GLU A 86 0.71 -3.64 -5.78
N PHE A 87 -0.59 -3.94 -5.86
CA PHE A 87 -1.22 -4.80 -4.88
C PHE A 87 -0.96 -6.27 -5.24
N VAL A 88 -0.56 -7.03 -4.24
CA VAL A 88 -0.35 -8.47 -4.32
C VAL A 88 -1.17 -9.17 -3.25
N ALA A 89 -1.60 -10.40 -3.51
CA ALA A 89 -2.18 -11.27 -2.51
C ALA A 89 -1.11 -12.24 -2.02
N VAL A 90 -1.01 -12.41 -0.71
CA VAL A 90 0.00 -13.24 -0.07
C VAL A 90 -0.68 -14.26 0.81
N PHE A 91 -0.19 -15.49 0.77
CA PHE A 91 -0.63 -16.55 1.67
C PHE A 91 0.53 -17.49 1.98
N ASN A 92 0.36 -18.35 2.98
CA ASN A 92 1.30 -19.40 3.29
C ASN A 92 0.64 -20.74 2.99
N ALA A 93 1.35 -21.62 2.27
CA ALA A 93 0.94 -22.99 2.03
C ALA A 93 2.16 -23.89 2.14
N ASP A 94 2.02 -25.00 2.88
CA ASP A 94 3.05 -26.01 3.08
C ASP A 94 4.41 -25.40 3.53
N GLY A 95 4.36 -24.46 4.47
CA GLY A 95 5.54 -23.77 5.01
C GLY A 95 6.17 -22.71 4.09
N GLN A 96 5.63 -22.51 2.88
CA GLN A 96 6.14 -21.55 1.91
C GLN A 96 5.22 -20.35 1.74
N ARG A 97 5.80 -19.16 1.61
CA ARG A 97 5.07 -17.93 1.33
C ARG A 97 4.82 -17.83 -0.17
N TRP A 98 3.56 -17.77 -0.58
CA TRP A 98 3.17 -17.54 -1.96
C TRP A 98 2.77 -16.09 -2.17
N VAL A 99 3.07 -15.57 -3.36
CA VAL A 99 2.69 -14.22 -3.79
C VAL A 99 1.95 -14.32 -5.11
N LEU A 100 0.74 -13.78 -5.18
CA LEU A 100 -0.04 -13.60 -6.40
C LEU A 100 -0.12 -12.12 -6.74
N GLY A 101 0.03 -11.80 -8.01
CA GLY A 101 -0.25 -10.47 -8.52
C GLY A 101 -0.97 -10.52 -9.86
N TYR A 102 -1.46 -9.37 -10.29
CA TYR A 102 -2.27 -9.23 -11.49
C TYR A 102 -1.69 -8.15 -12.38
N GLN A 103 -1.19 -8.55 -13.55
CA GLN A 103 -0.66 -7.63 -14.54
C GLN A 103 -1.77 -7.26 -15.51
N ARG A 104 -2.10 -5.97 -15.60
CA ARG A 104 -3.07 -5.45 -16.57
C ARG A 104 -2.38 -5.28 -17.92
N SER A 105 -3.05 -5.70 -19.00
CA SER A 105 -2.64 -5.39 -20.36
C SER A 105 -3.85 -4.90 -21.18
N PRO A 106 -3.62 -4.19 -22.30
CA PRO A 106 -4.69 -3.74 -23.20
C PRO A 106 -5.58 -4.88 -23.72
N TRP A 107 -5.01 -6.08 -23.84
CA TRP A 107 -5.66 -7.26 -24.43
C TRP A 107 -6.26 -8.21 -23.36
N GLY A 108 -6.32 -7.76 -22.11
CA GLY A 108 -6.72 -8.56 -20.96
C GLY A 108 -5.57 -8.77 -19.98
N GLY A 109 -5.88 -8.83 -18.69
CA GLY A 109 -4.84 -9.02 -17.67
C GLY A 109 -4.49 -10.49 -17.45
N ARG A 110 -3.32 -10.71 -16.83
CA ARG A 110 -2.81 -12.04 -16.49
C ARG A 110 -2.52 -12.09 -15.01
N TRP A 111 -2.84 -13.22 -14.40
CA TRP A 111 -2.36 -13.52 -13.06
C TRP A 111 -0.97 -14.09 -13.13
N TYR A 112 -0.16 -13.72 -12.16
CA TYR A 112 1.13 -14.34 -11.92
C TYR A 112 1.20 -14.76 -10.46
N PHE A 113 1.80 -15.92 -10.19
CA PHE A 113 2.06 -16.34 -8.83
C PHE A 113 3.32 -17.18 -8.72
N ARG A 114 3.98 -17.07 -7.56
CA ARG A 114 5.23 -17.78 -7.27
C ARG A 114 5.40 -18.03 -5.78
N SER A 115 6.10 -19.11 -5.44
CA SER A 115 6.81 -19.25 -4.17
C SER A 115 8.26 -18.78 -4.37
N PRO A 116 8.82 -17.94 -3.48
CA PRO A 116 10.23 -17.51 -3.52
C PRO A 116 11.20 -18.69 -3.52
N GLN A 117 10.83 -19.81 -2.90
CA GLN A 117 11.69 -20.99 -2.77
C GLN A 117 11.55 -21.93 -3.97
N ALA A 118 10.37 -21.98 -4.61
CA ALA A 118 10.12 -22.88 -5.74
C ALA A 118 10.76 -22.42 -7.06
N GLY A 119 11.26 -21.17 -7.14
CA GLY A 119 11.90 -20.59 -8.34
C GLY A 119 11.01 -20.45 -9.58
N LYS A 120 9.82 -21.07 -9.58
CA LYS A 120 8.92 -21.19 -10.72
C LYS A 120 7.84 -20.10 -10.68
N LEU A 121 7.78 -19.34 -11.76
CA LEU A 121 6.74 -18.35 -12.00
C LEU A 121 5.61 -18.98 -12.81
N TYR A 122 4.40 -18.97 -12.27
CA TYR A 122 3.20 -19.37 -12.98
C TYR A 122 2.52 -18.13 -13.54
N SER A 123 2.04 -18.20 -14.78
CA SER A 123 1.25 -17.13 -15.41
C SER A 123 0.01 -17.72 -16.07
N CYS A 124 -1.15 -17.10 -15.86
CA CYS A 124 -2.41 -17.59 -16.41
C CYS A 124 -3.42 -16.49 -16.72
N LYS A 125 -4.44 -16.86 -17.50
CA LYS A 125 -5.60 -15.99 -17.76
C LYS A 125 -6.53 -15.97 -16.52
N PRO A 126 -7.38 -14.94 -16.36
CA PRO A 126 -8.27 -14.80 -15.20
C PRO A 126 -9.11 -16.03 -14.87
N ARG A 127 -9.67 -16.70 -15.89
CA ARG A 127 -10.52 -17.88 -15.73
C ARG A 127 -9.78 -19.14 -15.27
N GLN A 128 -8.46 -19.16 -15.36
CA GLN A 128 -7.63 -20.33 -15.07
C GLN A 128 -6.92 -20.23 -13.71
N LEU A 129 -7.07 -19.11 -13.01
CA LEU A 129 -6.32 -18.83 -11.79
C LEU A 129 -6.52 -19.91 -10.74
N GLU A 130 -7.75 -20.17 -10.35
CA GLU A 130 -8.07 -21.14 -9.30
C GLU A 130 -7.55 -22.55 -9.62
N ALA A 131 -7.87 -23.07 -10.81
CA ALA A 131 -7.41 -24.40 -11.23
C ALA A 131 -5.88 -24.51 -11.26
N LEU A 132 -5.18 -23.50 -11.80
CA LEU A 132 -3.73 -23.53 -11.88
C LEU A 132 -3.07 -23.35 -10.50
N LEU A 133 -3.68 -22.56 -9.61
CA LEU A 133 -3.21 -22.39 -8.23
C LEU A 133 -3.34 -23.71 -7.46
N CYS A 134 -4.50 -24.36 -7.50
CA CYS A 134 -4.72 -25.66 -6.89
C CYS A 134 -3.75 -26.72 -7.44
N TYR A 135 -3.53 -26.73 -8.76
CA TYR A 135 -2.55 -27.62 -9.38
C TYR A 135 -1.12 -27.35 -8.87
N ALA A 136 -0.70 -26.08 -8.81
CA ALA A 136 0.64 -25.72 -8.35
C ALA A 136 0.87 -26.09 -6.88
N LEU A 137 -0.14 -25.90 -6.03
CA LEU A 137 -0.12 -26.32 -4.63
C LEU A 137 -0.08 -27.85 -4.49
N GLY A 138 -0.87 -28.58 -5.30
CA GLY A 138 -0.85 -30.05 -5.31
C GLY A 138 0.49 -30.64 -5.75
N GLN A 139 1.11 -30.06 -6.79
CA GLN A 139 2.44 -30.48 -7.29
C GLN A 139 3.53 -30.32 -6.23
N GLN A 140 3.47 -29.26 -5.41
CA GLN A 140 4.42 -29.05 -4.32
C GLN A 140 4.33 -30.15 -3.26
N ARG A 141 3.12 -30.56 -2.87
CA ARG A 141 2.92 -31.67 -1.94
C ARG A 141 3.53 -32.96 -2.47
N SER A 142 3.30 -33.30 -3.74
CA SER A 142 3.89 -34.49 -4.36
C SER A 142 5.41 -34.46 -4.43
N SER A 143 6.03 -33.28 -4.55
CA SER A 143 7.49 -33.14 -4.54
C SER A 143 8.12 -33.27 -3.14
N MET A 144 7.32 -33.09 -2.08
CA MET A 144 7.77 -33.18 -0.69
C MET A 144 7.59 -34.57 -0.07
N VAL A 145 6.84 -35.47 -0.69
CA VAL A 145 6.74 -36.86 -0.24
C VAL A 145 8.00 -37.60 -0.70
N PRO A 146 8.89 -38.05 0.20
CA PRO A 146 9.97 -38.95 -0.21
C PRO A 146 9.32 -40.24 -0.72
N ARG A 147 9.72 -40.68 -1.92
CA ARG A 147 9.39 -42.02 -2.39
C ARG A 147 10.02 -43.00 -1.40
N VAL A 148 9.19 -43.63 -0.57
CA VAL A 148 9.55 -44.82 0.21
C VAL A 148 9.61 -46.00 -0.74
#